data_AF-A0A3B8KZV4-F1
#
_entry.id   AF-A0A3B8KZV4-F1
#
_cell.length_a   1.000
_cell.length_b   1.000
_cell.length_c   1.000
_cell.angle_alpha   90.00
_cell.angle_beta   90.00
_cell.angle_gamma   90.00
#
_symmetry.space_group_name_H-M   'P 1'
#
loop_
_entity.id
_entity.type
_entity.pdbx_description
1 polymer ?
#
loop_
_entity_poly.entity_id
_entity_poly.type
_entity_poly.pdbx_seq_one_letter_code
_entity_poly.pdbx_strand_id
1 'polypeptide(L)'
;MGLAFLASRQHPDGSFGTGKQFSHNVAVTSLSGLAFLAGGHTPGRGRYGSQVSRTVDMLIESARPSGYIINEPHVSHGPMYGHGFATLFLSEVHGMETRTRVRAKLRNVLSRSVALIVRSQNDEGGWRYEPRGVEYADLSVTVCQVMALRAARNAGIGVRRETIEKCTGFVRRCQNPDGGFRYMPARRESLFPVTAAGLVALSSAG
;
A
#
# COMPACT_ATOMS: atom_id res chain seq x y z
N MET A 1 -17.33 -0.66 -18.77
CA MET A 1 -16.37 -1.31 -19.70
C MET A 1 -14.99 -1.53 -19.08
N GLY A 2 -14.44 -0.58 -18.28
CA GLY A 2 -13.11 -0.75 -17.66
C GLY A 2 -12.94 -1.95 -16.72
N LEU A 3 -13.84 -2.15 -15.74
CA LEU A 3 -13.73 -3.27 -14.79
C LEU A 3 -13.91 -4.65 -15.43
N ALA A 4 -14.68 -4.75 -16.52
CA ALA A 4 -14.85 -5.99 -17.27
C ALA A 4 -13.54 -6.39 -17.97
N PHE A 5 -12.88 -5.42 -18.59
CA PHE A 5 -11.54 -5.61 -19.17
C PHE A 5 -10.53 -5.98 -18.10
N LEU A 6 -10.52 -5.28 -16.96
CA LEU A 6 -9.62 -5.60 -15.86
C LEU A 6 -9.84 -7.04 -15.38
N ALA A 7 -11.09 -7.44 -15.16
CA ALA A 7 -11.43 -8.80 -14.74
C ALA A 7 -10.96 -9.87 -15.73
N SER A 8 -10.95 -9.59 -17.04
CA SER A 8 -10.45 -10.52 -18.06
C SER A 8 -8.91 -10.60 -18.13
N ARG A 9 -8.20 -9.75 -17.38
CA ARG A 9 -6.72 -9.74 -17.30
C ARG A 9 -6.18 -10.34 -16.00
N GLN A 10 -7.04 -10.82 -15.10
CA GLN A 10 -6.59 -11.50 -13.89
C GLN A 10 -5.98 -12.85 -14.25
N HIS A 11 -4.81 -13.14 -13.70
CA HIS A 11 -4.16 -14.44 -13.81
C HIS A 11 -4.90 -15.51 -12.99
N PRO A 12 -4.73 -16.81 -13.28
CA PRO A 12 -5.39 -17.89 -12.54
C PRO A 12 -5.10 -17.88 -11.03
N ASP A 13 -3.91 -17.41 -10.63
CA ASP A 13 -3.48 -17.28 -9.25
C ASP A 13 -4.07 -16.06 -8.52
N GLY A 14 -4.89 -15.23 -9.20
CA GLY A 14 -5.51 -14.04 -8.63
C GLY A 14 -4.71 -12.75 -8.77
N SER A 15 -3.49 -12.82 -9.29
CA SER A 15 -2.63 -11.67 -9.53
C SER A 15 -2.96 -10.93 -10.83
N PHE A 16 -2.33 -9.77 -11.01
CA PHE A 16 -2.45 -8.94 -12.22
C PHE A 16 -1.09 -8.50 -12.74
N GLY A 17 -1.12 -7.95 -13.95
CA GLY A 17 0.02 -7.31 -14.61
C GLY A 17 0.58 -8.13 -15.76
N THR A 18 1.49 -7.52 -16.51
CA THR A 18 2.04 -8.08 -17.74
C THR A 18 3.53 -7.77 -17.86
N GLY A 19 4.24 -8.52 -18.71
CA GLY A 19 5.67 -8.31 -18.95
C GLY A 19 6.55 -8.82 -17.81
N LYS A 20 7.87 -8.82 -18.02
CA LYS A 20 8.82 -9.53 -17.14
C LYS A 20 8.84 -9.02 -15.69
N GLN A 21 8.71 -7.71 -15.49
CA GLN A 21 8.84 -7.07 -14.17
C GLN A 21 7.51 -6.87 -13.44
N PHE A 22 6.40 -6.76 -14.19
CA PHE A 22 5.10 -6.39 -13.62
C PHE A 22 4.06 -7.53 -13.67
N SER A 23 4.33 -8.64 -14.36
CA SER A 23 3.48 -9.83 -14.26
C SER A 23 3.45 -10.32 -12.82
N HIS A 24 2.29 -10.67 -12.27
CA HIS A 24 2.11 -11.11 -10.88
C HIS A 24 2.62 -10.14 -9.80
N ASN A 25 2.86 -8.87 -10.14
CA ASN A 25 3.42 -7.90 -9.21
C ASN A 25 2.39 -7.49 -8.15
N VAL A 26 2.82 -7.44 -6.88
CA VAL A 26 1.91 -7.14 -5.76
C VAL A 26 1.36 -5.72 -5.81
N ALA A 27 2.08 -4.73 -6.34
CA ALA A 27 1.58 -3.37 -6.50
C ALA A 27 0.44 -3.31 -7.53
N VAL A 28 0.68 -3.88 -8.72
CA VAL A 28 -0.31 -3.92 -9.81
C VAL A 28 -1.56 -4.70 -9.38
N THR A 29 -1.35 -5.82 -8.70
CA THR A 29 -2.41 -6.66 -8.14
C THR A 29 -3.25 -5.89 -7.12
N SER A 30 -2.62 -5.15 -6.21
CA SER A 30 -3.31 -4.36 -5.19
C SER A 30 -4.09 -3.19 -5.77
N LEU A 31 -3.52 -2.45 -6.72
CA LEU A 31 -4.21 -1.36 -7.41
C LEU A 31 -5.41 -1.87 -8.22
N SER A 32 -5.27 -3.05 -8.86
CA SER A 32 -6.39 -3.71 -9.55
C SER A 32 -7.49 -4.09 -8.55
N GLY A 33 -7.13 -4.62 -7.39
CA GLY A 33 -8.05 -4.87 -6.28
C GLY A 33 -8.80 -3.62 -5.84
N LEU A 34 -8.09 -2.53 -5.58
CA LEU A 34 -8.67 -1.23 -5.20
C LEU A 34 -9.64 -0.70 -6.26
N ALA A 35 -9.35 -0.89 -7.55
CA ALA A 35 -10.27 -0.50 -8.62
C ALA A 35 -11.61 -1.27 -8.55
N PHE A 36 -11.59 -2.56 -8.21
CA PHE A 36 -12.83 -3.32 -7.96
C PHE A 36 -13.59 -2.82 -6.73
N LEU A 37 -12.88 -2.50 -5.63
CA LEU A 37 -13.51 -1.92 -4.44
C LEU A 37 -14.18 -0.59 -4.75
N ALA A 38 -13.51 0.28 -5.51
CA ALA A 38 -14.07 1.56 -5.96
C ALA A 38 -15.32 1.38 -6.85
N GLY A 39 -15.42 0.26 -7.55
CA GLY A 39 -16.61 -0.15 -8.29
C GLY A 39 -17.73 -0.75 -7.43
N GLY A 40 -17.56 -0.83 -6.11
CA GLY A 40 -18.54 -1.41 -5.18
C GLY A 40 -18.50 -2.94 -5.10
N HIS A 41 -17.43 -3.58 -5.56
CA HIS A 41 -17.26 -5.03 -5.48
C HIS A 41 -16.41 -5.38 -4.26
N THR A 42 -16.81 -6.39 -3.49
CA THR A 42 -16.10 -6.81 -2.27
C THR A 42 -15.82 -8.32 -2.31
N PRO A 43 -14.95 -8.88 -1.45
CA PRO A 43 -14.70 -10.33 -1.45
C PRO A 43 -16.02 -11.12 -1.39
N GLY A 44 -16.23 -12.00 -2.36
CA GLY A 44 -17.42 -12.85 -2.45
C GLY A 44 -18.75 -12.15 -2.76
N ARG A 45 -18.78 -10.83 -3.02
CA ARG A 45 -20.01 -10.08 -3.31
C ARG A 45 -19.89 -9.19 -4.55
N GLY A 46 -20.98 -9.15 -5.31
CA GLY A 46 -21.09 -8.37 -6.55
C GLY A 46 -20.46 -9.09 -7.74
N ARG A 47 -20.62 -8.50 -8.93
CA ARG A 47 -20.21 -9.10 -10.21
C ARG A 47 -18.75 -9.57 -10.24
N TYR A 48 -17.85 -8.82 -9.60
CA TYR A 48 -16.42 -9.14 -9.54
C TYR A 48 -15.94 -9.63 -8.18
N GLY A 49 -16.84 -10.13 -7.33
CA GLY A 49 -16.49 -10.54 -5.97
C GLY A 49 -15.49 -11.70 -5.91
N SER A 50 -15.51 -12.60 -6.89
CA SER A 50 -14.54 -13.69 -6.99
C SER A 50 -13.15 -13.21 -7.38
N GLN A 51 -13.06 -12.19 -8.25
CA GLN A 51 -11.79 -11.54 -8.59
C GLN A 51 -11.17 -10.91 -7.35
N VAL A 52 -11.96 -10.18 -6.55
CA VAL A 52 -11.51 -9.56 -5.30
C VAL A 52 -11.04 -10.63 -4.31
N SER A 53 -11.81 -11.72 -4.11
CA SER A 53 -11.40 -12.82 -3.22
C SER A 53 -10.06 -13.43 -3.63
N ARG A 54 -9.84 -13.69 -4.93
CA ARG A 54 -8.56 -14.25 -5.40
C ARG A 54 -7.40 -13.27 -5.24
N THR A 55 -7.63 -11.98 -5.42
CA THR A 55 -6.61 -10.95 -5.15
C THR A 55 -6.22 -10.91 -3.67
N VAL A 56 -7.19 -11.04 -2.76
CA VAL A 56 -6.92 -11.17 -1.32
C VAL A 56 -6.05 -12.39 -1.04
N ASP A 57 -6.42 -13.54 -1.59
CA ASP A 57 -5.73 -14.80 -1.34
C ASP A 57 -4.27 -14.74 -1.85
N MET A 58 -4.06 -14.24 -3.08
CA MET A 58 -2.73 -14.06 -3.68
C MET A 58 -1.81 -13.15 -2.84
N LEU A 59 -2.35 -12.03 -2.33
CA LEU A 59 -1.57 -11.10 -1.52
C LEU A 59 -1.24 -11.65 -0.13
N ILE A 60 -2.15 -12.42 0.48
CA ILE A 60 -1.87 -13.15 1.73
C ILE A 60 -0.77 -14.19 1.51
N GLU A 61 -0.80 -14.91 0.38
CA GLU A 61 0.20 -15.91 0.03
C GLU A 61 1.56 -15.28 -0.32
N SER A 62 1.57 -14.05 -0.83
CA SER A 62 2.79 -13.27 -1.09
C SER A 62 3.40 -12.66 0.17
N ALA A 63 2.78 -12.83 1.36
CA ALA A 63 3.26 -12.28 2.61
C ALA A 63 4.28 -13.20 3.30
N ARG A 64 5.50 -12.69 3.50
CA ARG A 64 6.56 -13.40 4.22
C ARG A 64 6.31 -13.44 5.73
N PRO A 65 7.01 -14.34 6.47
CA PRO A 65 7.00 -14.32 7.94
C PRO A 65 7.41 -12.97 8.54
N SER A 66 8.28 -12.21 7.86
CA SER A 66 8.69 -10.88 8.27
C SER A 66 7.59 -9.82 8.17
N GLY A 67 6.45 -10.14 7.54
CA GLY A 67 5.39 -9.20 7.19
C GLY A 67 5.54 -8.55 5.82
N TYR A 68 6.66 -8.78 5.13
CA TYR A 68 6.91 -8.21 3.82
C TYR A 68 6.04 -8.86 2.76
N ILE A 69 5.23 -8.07 2.06
CA ILE A 69 4.38 -8.54 0.97
C ILE A 69 5.12 -8.25 -0.33
N ILE A 70 5.60 -9.30 -0.97
CA ILE A 70 6.43 -9.22 -2.17
C ILE A 70 6.38 -10.54 -2.94
N ASN A 71 6.31 -10.45 -4.26
CA ASN A 71 6.44 -11.61 -5.14
C ASN A 71 7.86 -11.59 -5.75
N GLU A 72 8.81 -12.33 -5.17
CA GLU A 72 10.26 -12.24 -5.50
C GLU A 72 10.61 -12.39 -6.99
N PRO A 73 10.01 -13.32 -7.74
CA PRO A 73 10.27 -13.43 -9.17
C PRO A 73 9.77 -12.22 -9.99
N HIS A 74 8.95 -11.36 -9.39
CA HIS A 74 8.17 -10.31 -10.06
C HIS A 74 8.27 -8.95 -9.36
N VAL A 75 9.51 -8.59 -9.00
CA VAL A 75 9.82 -7.36 -8.28
C VAL A 75 10.12 -6.22 -9.27
N SER A 76 9.40 -5.11 -9.12
CA SER A 76 9.72 -3.85 -9.77
C SER A 76 10.75 -3.05 -8.96
N HIS A 77 11.33 -2.00 -9.56
CA HIS A 77 12.08 -1.01 -8.79
C HIS A 77 11.18 -0.41 -7.68
N GLY A 78 11.65 -0.40 -6.44
CA GLY A 78 10.87 0.10 -5.29
C GLY A 78 9.85 -0.88 -4.71
N PRO A 79 10.25 -2.07 -4.23
CA PRO A 79 9.31 -3.07 -3.71
C PRO A 79 8.51 -2.60 -2.49
N MET A 80 8.98 -1.58 -1.75
CA MET A 80 8.18 -0.94 -0.69
C MET A 80 6.90 -0.28 -1.19
N TYR A 81 6.82 0.16 -2.47
CA TYR A 81 5.54 0.61 -3.03
C TYR A 81 4.53 -0.52 -3.08
N GLY A 82 4.96 -1.68 -3.60
CA GLY A 82 4.10 -2.86 -3.69
C GLY A 82 3.63 -3.31 -2.32
N HIS A 83 4.53 -3.29 -1.33
CA HIS A 83 4.18 -3.59 0.05
C HIS A 83 3.16 -2.61 0.64
N GLY A 84 3.35 -1.30 0.42
CA GLY A 84 2.42 -0.27 0.89
C GLY A 84 1.05 -0.40 0.25
N PHE A 85 0.97 -0.55 -1.07
CA PHE A 85 -0.30 -0.74 -1.78
C PHE A 85 -1.02 -2.03 -1.38
N ALA A 86 -0.28 -3.12 -1.18
CA ALA A 86 -0.85 -4.37 -0.69
C ALA A 86 -1.40 -4.23 0.73
N THR A 87 -0.67 -3.56 1.61
CA THR A 87 -1.12 -3.32 2.99
C THR A 87 -2.36 -2.42 3.01
N LEU A 88 -2.40 -1.38 2.16
CA LEU A 88 -3.58 -0.54 1.96
C LEU A 88 -4.79 -1.37 1.51
N PHE A 89 -4.67 -2.09 0.40
CA PHE A 89 -5.77 -2.91 -0.13
C PHE A 89 -6.27 -3.95 0.90
N LEU A 90 -5.36 -4.70 1.53
CA LEU A 90 -5.73 -5.68 2.55
C LEU A 90 -6.42 -5.03 3.75
N SER A 91 -6.06 -3.80 4.12
CA SER A 91 -6.72 -3.05 5.18
C SER A 91 -8.16 -2.69 4.81
N GLU A 92 -8.38 -2.20 3.60
CA GLU A 92 -9.72 -1.84 3.10
C GLU A 92 -10.67 -3.05 3.04
N VAL A 93 -10.17 -4.21 2.62
CA VAL A 93 -10.99 -5.44 2.52
C VAL A 93 -11.15 -6.19 3.84
N HIS A 94 -10.35 -5.90 4.87
CA HIS A 94 -10.39 -6.64 6.15
C HIS A 94 -11.79 -6.63 6.78
N GLY A 95 -12.47 -5.48 6.77
CA GLY A 95 -13.83 -5.34 7.29
C GLY A 95 -14.91 -5.97 6.41
N MET A 96 -14.59 -6.26 5.15
CA MET A 96 -15.52 -6.79 4.15
C MET A 96 -15.39 -8.30 3.92
N GLU A 97 -14.30 -8.92 4.40
CA GLU A 97 -14.03 -10.34 4.23
C GLU A 97 -14.97 -11.20 5.11
N THR A 98 -15.78 -12.03 4.45
CA THR A 98 -16.79 -12.88 5.07
C THR A 98 -16.25 -14.28 5.42
N ARG A 99 -15.17 -14.72 4.77
CA ARG A 99 -14.54 -16.02 5.03
C ARG A 99 -13.74 -15.94 6.32
N THR A 100 -14.30 -16.40 7.44
CA THR A 100 -13.70 -16.30 8.80
C THR A 100 -12.23 -16.73 8.85
N ARG A 101 -11.89 -17.84 8.21
CA ARG A 101 -10.50 -18.34 8.15
C ARG A 101 -9.56 -17.39 7.40
N VAL A 102 -10.03 -16.81 6.30
CA VAL A 102 -9.24 -15.86 5.51
C VAL A 102 -9.11 -14.55 6.26
N ARG A 103 -10.18 -14.05 6.88
CA ARG A 103 -10.15 -12.84 7.72
C ARG A 103 -9.12 -12.94 8.85
N ALA A 104 -9.03 -14.09 9.51
CA ALA A 104 -8.02 -14.33 10.55
C ALA A 104 -6.58 -14.29 10.00
N LYS A 105 -6.32 -14.96 8.87
CA LYS A 105 -5.03 -14.90 8.17
C LYS A 105 -4.69 -13.46 7.75
N LEU A 106 -5.66 -12.76 7.18
CA LEU A 106 -5.53 -11.39 6.71
C LEU A 106 -5.14 -10.46 7.86
N ARG A 107 -5.82 -10.55 9.02
CA ARG A 107 -5.48 -9.76 10.21
C ARG A 107 -4.06 -10.01 10.69
N ASN A 108 -3.60 -11.27 10.66
CA ASN A 108 -2.23 -11.63 11.02
C ASN A 108 -1.22 -11.04 10.04
N VAL A 109 -1.45 -11.17 8.73
CA VAL A 109 -0.62 -10.57 7.67
C VAL A 109 -0.55 -9.06 7.87
N LEU A 110 -1.68 -8.37 7.99
CA LEU A 110 -1.75 -6.92 8.22
C LEU A 110 -0.94 -6.48 9.43
N SER A 111 -1.07 -7.18 10.56
CA SER A 111 -0.34 -6.85 11.79
C SER A 111 1.18 -6.90 11.57
N ARG A 112 1.68 -7.92 10.86
CA ARG A 112 3.11 -8.06 10.55
C ARG A 112 3.57 -7.06 9.49
N SER A 113 2.73 -6.77 8.49
CA SER A 113 3.00 -5.79 7.45
C SER A 113 3.12 -4.38 8.03
N VAL A 114 2.19 -3.98 8.88
CA VAL A 114 2.27 -2.72 9.63
C VAL A 114 3.54 -2.67 10.49
N ALA A 115 3.88 -3.75 11.20
CA ALA A 115 5.09 -3.82 11.98
C ALA A 115 6.36 -3.65 11.12
N LEU A 116 6.36 -4.17 9.89
CA LEU A 116 7.43 -3.95 8.92
C LEU A 116 7.52 -2.48 8.51
N ILE A 117 6.40 -1.86 8.14
CA ILE A 117 6.38 -0.44 7.80
C ILE A 117 6.95 0.38 8.97
N VAL A 118 6.47 0.17 10.19
CA VAL A 118 6.91 0.91 11.38
C VAL A 118 8.41 0.75 11.63
N ARG A 119 8.98 -0.46 11.54
CA ARG A 119 10.41 -0.68 11.81
C ARG A 119 11.33 -0.20 10.69
N SER A 120 10.80 -0.02 9.47
CA SER A 120 11.56 0.46 8.32
C SER A 120 11.50 1.98 8.14
N GLN A 121 10.81 2.70 9.03
CA GLN A 121 10.83 4.17 9.05
C GLN A 121 12.24 4.64 9.44
N ASN A 122 12.81 5.56 8.66
CA ASN A 122 14.12 6.14 8.96
C ASN A 122 14.04 7.28 9.98
N ASP A 123 15.20 7.82 10.38
CA ASP A 123 15.29 8.95 11.32
C ASP A 123 14.67 10.24 10.79
N GLU A 124 14.58 10.40 9.46
CA GLU A 124 13.86 11.52 8.85
C GLU A 124 12.34 11.36 8.98
N GLY A 125 11.82 10.21 9.41
CA GLY A 125 10.39 9.93 9.53
C GLY A 125 9.72 9.44 8.24
N GLY A 126 10.49 9.13 7.20
CA GLY A 126 10.00 8.61 5.93
C GLY A 126 10.52 7.21 5.59
N TRP A 127 10.28 6.79 4.35
CA TRP A 127 10.65 5.47 3.85
C TRP A 127 11.35 5.55 2.50
N ARG A 128 12.13 4.50 2.19
CA ARG A 128 12.78 4.31 0.90
C ARG A 128 12.32 3.01 0.23
N TYR A 129 12.95 2.67 -0.89
CA TYR A 129 12.55 1.58 -1.79
C TYR A 129 12.70 0.19 -1.17
N GLU A 130 13.62 0.03 -0.23
CA GLU A 130 13.80 -1.20 0.54
C GLU A 130 13.30 -1.03 1.98
N PRO A 131 12.93 -2.13 2.66
CA PRO A 131 12.48 -2.10 4.05
C PRO A 131 13.64 -1.89 5.04
N ARG A 132 14.49 -0.88 4.80
CA ARG A 132 15.65 -0.53 5.61
C ARG A 132 15.46 0.86 6.22
N GLY A 133 15.70 1.00 7.52
CA GLY A 133 15.59 2.27 8.25
C GLY A 133 16.82 3.18 8.16
N VAL A 134 17.77 2.92 7.25
CA VAL A 134 19.08 3.61 7.19
C VAL A 134 19.27 4.51 5.96
N GLU A 135 18.35 4.46 5.00
CA GLU A 135 18.44 5.26 3.78
C GLU A 135 17.70 6.59 3.90
N TYR A 136 18.01 7.54 3.03
CA TYR A 136 17.26 8.79 2.89
C TYR A 136 15.82 8.51 2.45
N ALA A 137 14.86 9.31 2.91
CA ALA A 137 13.45 9.11 2.65
C ALA A 137 13.02 9.66 1.28
N ASP A 138 12.09 8.95 0.64
CA ASP A 138 11.35 9.41 -0.53
C ASP A 138 9.93 9.81 -0.14
N LEU A 139 9.47 11.01 -0.52
CA LEU A 139 8.11 11.43 -0.21
C LEU A 139 7.04 10.53 -0.85
N SER A 140 7.25 10.05 -2.07
CA SER A 140 6.23 9.27 -2.76
C SER A 140 6.07 7.86 -2.19
N VAL A 141 7.16 7.19 -1.78
CA VAL A 141 7.09 5.94 -1.01
C VAL A 141 6.46 6.21 0.36
N THR A 142 6.87 7.31 0.99
CA THR A 142 6.38 7.68 2.32
C THR A 142 4.86 7.85 2.31
N VAL A 143 4.30 8.54 1.33
CA VAL A 143 2.84 8.70 1.22
C VAL A 143 2.14 7.36 1.06
N CYS A 144 2.69 6.44 0.26
CA CYS A 144 2.14 5.09 0.12
C CYS A 144 2.08 4.36 1.47
N GLN A 145 3.15 4.44 2.27
CA GLN A 145 3.17 3.85 3.61
C GLN A 145 2.20 4.56 4.56
N VAL A 146 2.10 5.89 4.52
CA VAL A 146 1.16 6.64 5.37
C VAL A 146 -0.29 6.24 5.08
N MET A 147 -0.67 6.12 3.81
CA MET A 147 -2.01 5.65 3.44
C MET A 147 -2.28 4.24 3.98
N ALA A 148 -1.30 3.34 3.85
CA ALA A 148 -1.41 1.98 4.38
C ALA A 148 -1.58 1.97 5.91
N LEU A 149 -0.79 2.77 6.64
CA LEU A 149 -0.88 2.87 8.11
C LEU A 149 -2.24 3.45 8.55
N ARG A 150 -2.76 4.46 7.83
CA ARG A 150 -4.09 5.01 8.13
C ARG A 150 -5.18 3.97 7.89
N ALA A 151 -5.16 3.29 6.74
CA ALA A 151 -6.13 2.25 6.43
C ALA A 151 -6.07 1.11 7.47
N ALA A 152 -4.88 0.70 7.89
CA ALA A 152 -4.71 -0.30 8.93
C ALA A 152 -5.29 0.15 10.29
N ARG A 153 -5.10 1.42 10.67
CA ARG A 153 -5.72 2.01 11.87
C ARG A 153 -7.25 1.94 11.80
N ASN A 154 -7.83 2.30 10.64
CA ASN A 154 -9.27 2.21 10.40
C ASN A 154 -9.78 0.75 10.46
N ALA A 155 -8.96 -0.20 10.05
CA ALA A 155 -9.24 -1.63 10.13
C ALA A 155 -9.03 -2.23 11.55
N GLY A 156 -8.70 -1.42 12.56
CA GLY A 156 -8.50 -1.85 13.95
C GLY A 156 -7.11 -2.45 14.23
N ILE A 157 -6.14 -2.23 13.35
CA ILE A 157 -4.74 -2.61 13.56
C ILE A 157 -4.01 -1.45 14.26
N GLY A 158 -3.39 -1.73 15.41
CA GLY A 158 -2.70 -0.72 16.19
C GLY A 158 -1.49 -0.14 15.45
N VAL A 159 -1.44 1.18 15.32
CA VAL A 159 -0.29 1.93 14.79
C VAL A 159 0.19 2.90 15.88
N ARG A 160 1.49 2.91 16.18
CA ARG A 160 2.04 3.82 17.19
C ARG A 160 1.91 5.27 16.71
N ARG A 161 1.40 6.13 17.61
CA ARG A 161 1.23 7.57 17.35
C ARG A 161 2.54 8.24 16.93
N GLU A 162 3.65 7.89 17.57
CA GLU A 162 4.99 8.39 17.25
C GLU A 162 5.36 8.21 15.77
N THR A 163 5.02 7.06 15.16
CA THR A 163 5.29 6.79 13.74
C THR A 163 4.54 7.77 12.84
N ILE A 164 3.29 8.08 13.18
CA ILE A 164 2.44 9.03 12.44
C ILE A 164 2.96 10.46 12.63
N GLU A 165 3.37 10.83 13.83
CA GLU A 165 3.92 12.17 14.09
C GLU A 165 5.24 12.40 13.33
N LYS A 166 6.15 11.41 13.32
CA LYS A 166 7.39 11.47 12.55
C LYS A 166 7.14 11.62 11.05
N CYS A 167 6.21 10.85 10.47
CA CYS A 167 5.93 10.96 9.05
C CYS A 167 5.20 12.26 8.69
N THR A 168 4.32 12.76 9.57
CA THR A 168 3.68 14.07 9.40
C THR A 168 4.73 15.17 9.41
N GLY A 169 5.71 15.11 10.32
CA GLY A 169 6.84 16.02 10.35
C GLY A 169 7.66 15.99 9.07
N PHE A 170 7.96 14.79 8.54
CA PHE A 170 8.66 14.64 7.26
C PHE A 170 7.88 15.27 6.09
N VAL A 171 6.60 14.93 5.94
CA VAL A 171 5.73 15.44 4.88
C VAL A 171 5.65 16.97 4.93
N ARG A 172 5.52 17.56 6.14
CA ARG A 172 5.53 19.02 6.33
C ARG A 172 6.85 19.66 5.92
N ARG A 173 8.00 19.03 6.23
CA ARG A 173 9.32 19.52 5.76
C ARG A 173 9.47 19.45 4.23
N CYS A 174 8.76 18.53 3.60
CA CYS A 174 8.67 18.45 2.14
C CYS A 174 7.66 19.43 1.54
N GLN A 175 6.99 20.28 2.31
CA GLN A 175 6.16 21.36 1.77
C GLN A 175 7.06 22.54 1.37
N ASN A 176 6.81 23.11 0.19
CA ASN A 176 7.42 24.35 -0.29
C ASN A 176 6.60 25.56 0.16
N PRO A 177 7.19 26.77 0.23
CA PRO A 177 6.45 28.00 0.57
C PRO A 177 5.30 28.34 -0.39
N ASP A 178 5.34 27.80 -1.62
CA ASP A 178 4.29 27.92 -2.64
C ASP A 178 3.06 27.01 -2.38
N GLY A 179 3.10 26.20 -1.31
CA GLY A 179 2.06 25.24 -0.96
C GLY A 179 2.20 23.87 -1.63
N GLY A 180 3.11 23.71 -2.59
CA GLY A 180 3.43 22.45 -3.27
C GLY A 180 4.31 21.53 -2.41
N PHE A 181 4.49 20.27 -2.83
CA PHE A 181 5.37 19.32 -2.15
C PHE A 181 6.50 18.81 -3.05
N ARG A 182 7.67 18.52 -2.45
CA ARG A 182 8.90 18.04 -3.11
C ARG A 182 9.25 16.60 -2.71
N TYR A 183 9.91 15.84 -3.60
CA TYR A 183 10.27 14.44 -3.35
C TYR A 183 11.16 14.22 -2.12
N MET A 184 12.05 15.17 -1.84
CA MET A 184 12.99 15.13 -0.72
C MET A 184 13.18 16.58 -0.23
N PRO A 185 13.42 16.81 1.08
CA PRO A 185 13.65 18.15 1.61
C PRO A 185 14.77 18.93 0.90
N ALA A 186 15.79 18.23 0.37
CA ALA A 186 16.93 18.81 -0.33
C ALA A 186 16.68 19.21 -1.80
N ARG A 187 15.54 18.85 -2.41
CA ARG A 187 15.21 19.24 -3.81
C ARG A 187 14.33 20.50 -3.82
N ARG A 188 14.50 21.36 -4.83
CA ARG A 188 13.80 22.67 -4.89
C ARG A 188 12.47 22.64 -5.65
N GLU A 189 12.28 21.72 -6.59
CA GLU A 189 11.07 21.71 -7.44
C GLU A 189 9.86 21.03 -6.79
N SER A 190 8.74 21.76 -6.78
CA SER A 190 7.40 21.24 -6.52
C SER A 190 6.95 20.38 -7.70
N LEU A 191 6.40 19.19 -7.45
CA LEU A 191 5.83 18.35 -8.50
C LEU A 191 4.36 18.06 -8.22
N PHE A 192 3.52 18.22 -9.23
CA PHE A 192 2.07 18.02 -9.16
C PHE A 192 1.65 16.67 -8.53
N PRO A 193 2.20 15.49 -8.93
CA PRO A 193 1.84 14.22 -8.30
C PRO A 193 2.27 14.12 -6.83
N VAL A 194 3.32 14.84 -6.44
CA VAL A 194 3.86 14.86 -5.07
C VAL A 194 3.00 15.72 -4.15
N THR A 195 2.39 16.78 -4.69
CA THR A 195 1.47 17.66 -3.96
C THR A 195 0.16 16.94 -3.60
N ALA A 196 -0.42 16.19 -4.55
CA ALA A 196 -1.58 15.34 -4.26
C ALA A 196 -1.25 14.27 -3.20
N ALA A 197 -0.06 13.68 -3.28
CA ALA A 197 0.43 12.70 -2.32
C ALA A 197 0.60 13.32 -0.91
N GLY A 198 1.19 14.51 -0.80
CA GLY A 198 1.34 15.26 0.45
C GLY A 198 0.02 15.61 1.12
N LEU A 199 -0.98 16.06 0.35
CA LEU A 199 -2.32 16.35 0.86
C LEU A 199 -3.02 15.10 1.40
N VAL A 200 -2.90 13.96 0.71
CA VAL A 200 -3.47 12.69 1.18
C VAL A 200 -2.78 12.22 2.45
N ALA A 201 -1.45 12.34 2.56
CA ALA A 201 -0.74 12.00 3.78
C ALA A 201 -1.16 12.89 4.97
N LEU A 202 -1.33 14.19 4.77
CA LEU A 202 -1.77 15.11 5.83
C LEU A 202 -3.24 14.88 6.23
N SER A 203 -4.13 14.67 5.27
CA SER A 203 -5.53 14.25 5.53
C SER A 203 -5.59 12.89 6.26
N SER A 204 -4.59 12.04 6.05
CA SER A 204 -4.47 10.73 6.69
C SER A 204 -3.86 10.74 8.08
N ALA A 205 -3.16 11.82 8.43
CA ALA A 205 -2.61 12.04 9.76
C ALA A 205 -3.65 12.61 10.75
N GLY A 206 -4.77 13.16 10.24
CA GLY A 206 -5.94 13.60 11.00
C GLY A 206 -6.80 12.44 11.46
#